data_AF-A0A433CHB9-F1
#
_entry.id   AF-A0A433CHB9-F1
#
_cell.length_a   1.000
_cell.length_b   1.000
_cell.length_c   1.000
_cell.angle_alpha   90.00
_cell.angle_beta   90.00
_cell.angle_gamma   90.00
#
_symmetry.space_group_name_H-M   'P 1'
#
loop_
_entity.id
_entity.type
_entity.pdbx_description
1 polymer ?
#
loop_
_entity_poly.entity_id
_entity_poly.type
_entity_poly.pdbx_seq_one_letter_code
_entity_poly.pdbx_strand_id
1 'polypeptide(L)'
;MDATLYRADGTKENIQPANGTDFTLEEIYALLDCDMMEVVGTGDPAMIFIGDEEARYKNDFLINPEATRILRESAGIPNTPEGARQRFNEVMAGMGANEIFCGDRDDEPYTIVGSVIYCPSVMLK
;
A
#
# COMPACT_ATOMS: atom_id res chain seq x y z
N MET A 1 12.63 14.44 -6.17
CA MET A 1 12.19 13.04 -5.99
C MET A 1 10.68 13.12 -5.91
N ASP A 2 9.97 12.25 -6.62
CA ASP A 2 8.53 12.40 -6.79
C ASP A 2 7.80 11.51 -5.78
N ALA A 3 6.83 12.09 -5.08
CA ALA A 3 5.91 11.37 -4.22
C ALA A 3 4.48 11.62 -4.71
N THR A 4 3.65 10.59 -4.64
CA THR A 4 2.27 10.66 -5.10
C THR A 4 1.35 10.15 -4.01
N LEU A 5 0.35 10.94 -3.66
CA LEU A 5 -0.74 10.52 -2.79
C LEU A 5 -1.84 9.90 -3.66
N TYR A 6 -2.05 8.60 -3.49
CA TYR A 6 -3.15 7.87 -4.08
C TYR A 6 -4.29 7.80 -3.07
N ARG A 7 -5.33 8.59 -3.29
CA ARG A 7 -6.54 8.57 -2.47
C ARG A 7 -7.37 7.33 -2.78
N ALA A 8 -8.04 6.79 -1.76
CA ALA A 8 -8.88 5.61 -1.92
C ALA A 8 -10.09 5.82 -2.86
N ASP A 9 -10.52 7.08 -3.04
CA ASP A 9 -11.58 7.46 -3.97
C ASP A 9 -11.14 7.48 -5.46
N GLY A 10 -9.86 7.17 -5.73
CA GLY A 10 -9.26 7.16 -7.06
C GLY A 10 -8.54 8.46 -7.44
N THR A 11 -8.61 9.50 -6.61
CA THR A 11 -7.87 10.75 -6.82
C THR A 11 -6.36 10.55 -6.65
N LYS A 12 -5.57 11.28 -7.44
CA LYS A 12 -4.09 11.24 -7.40
C LYS A 12 -3.53 12.65 -7.28
N GLU A 13 -2.61 12.86 -6.34
CA GLU A 13 -1.99 14.15 -6.08
C GLU A 13 -0.47 14.02 -6.04
N ASN A 14 0.24 14.88 -6.76
CA ASN A 14 1.69 15.02 -6.58
C ASN A 14 1.94 15.81 -5.31
N ILE A 15 2.67 15.21 -4.37
CA ILE A 15 3.00 15.82 -3.09
C ILE A 15 4.52 15.92 -2.93
N GLN A 16 4.96 16.82 -2.07
CA GLN A 16 6.36 17.02 -1.73
C GLN A 16 6.47 17.30 -0.24
N PRO A 17 7.54 16.84 0.44
CA PRO A 17 7.79 17.21 1.82
C PRO A 17 8.08 18.71 1.93
N ALA A 18 7.64 19.34 3.01
CA ALA A 18 7.79 20.78 3.22
C ALA A 18 9.26 21.21 3.31
N ASN A 19 10.14 20.31 3.78
CA ASN A 19 11.59 20.53 3.85
C ASN A 19 12.31 20.28 2.49
N GLY A 20 11.60 19.75 1.49
CA GLY A 20 12.13 19.45 0.15
C GLY A 20 12.93 18.15 0.02
N THR A 21 13.08 17.35 1.09
CA THR A 21 13.88 16.11 1.08
C THR A 21 13.11 14.88 1.53
N ASP A 22 12.43 14.93 2.67
CA ASP A 22 11.80 13.77 3.32
C ASP A 22 10.59 14.19 4.15
N PHE A 23 9.59 13.32 4.22
CA PHE A 23 8.40 13.54 5.02
C PHE A 23 8.68 13.29 6.49
N THR A 24 8.27 14.22 7.34
CA THR A 24 8.14 14.01 8.77
C THR A 24 6.89 13.17 9.07
N LEU A 25 6.87 12.52 10.24
CA LEU A 25 5.69 11.76 10.68
C LEU A 25 4.44 12.64 10.76
N GLU A 26 4.57 13.89 11.24
CA GLU A 26 3.46 14.84 11.35
C GLU A 26 2.84 15.15 9.97
N GLU A 27 3.66 15.34 8.94
CA GLU A 27 3.16 15.54 7.57
C GLU A 27 2.42 14.31 7.05
N ILE A 28 2.94 13.11 7.30
CA ILE A 28 2.31 11.87 6.84
C ILE A 28 0.95 11.67 7.51
N TYR A 29 0.87 11.82 8.84
CA TYR A 29 -0.38 11.72 9.58
C TYR A 29 -1.40 12.76 9.08
N ALA A 30 -0.98 14.00 8.82
CA ALA A 30 -1.86 15.03 8.29
C ALA A 30 -2.35 14.75 6.85
N LEU A 31 -1.48 14.17 6.00
CA LEU A 31 -1.84 13.85 4.61
C LEU A 31 -2.80 12.66 4.51
N LEU A 32 -2.59 11.65 5.35
CA LEU A 32 -3.34 10.39 5.34
C LEU A 32 -4.59 10.40 6.24
N ASP A 33 -4.66 11.32 7.21
CA ASP A 33 -5.71 11.37 8.23
C ASP A 33 -5.88 10.00 8.92
N CYS A 34 -4.76 9.48 9.43
CA CYS A 34 -4.68 8.17 10.05
C CYS A 34 -4.24 8.23 11.52
N ASP A 35 -4.54 7.16 12.26
CA ASP A 35 -4.18 7.02 13.67
C ASP A 35 -2.91 6.18 13.86
N MET A 36 -2.69 5.20 12.97
CA MET A 36 -1.52 4.32 12.98
C MET A 36 -0.96 4.15 11.57
N MET A 37 0.32 4.49 11.40
CA MET A 37 1.00 4.41 10.11
C MET A 37 1.66 3.05 9.89
N GLU A 38 1.53 2.49 8.69
CA GLU A 38 2.31 1.35 8.19
C GLU A 38 3.19 1.76 7.01
N VAL A 39 4.37 1.13 6.89
CA VAL A 39 5.18 1.16 5.68
C VAL A 39 5.09 -0.19 4.99
N VAL A 40 4.56 -0.20 3.77
CA VAL A 40 4.37 -1.40 2.96
C VAL A 40 5.37 -1.41 1.81
N GLY A 41 6.13 -2.50 1.69
CA GLY A 41 7.00 -2.73 0.53
C GLY A 41 6.19 -2.98 -0.73
N THR A 42 6.57 -2.34 -1.84
CA THR A 42 5.81 -2.48 -3.11
C THR A 42 6.30 -3.61 -4.01
N GLY A 43 7.38 -4.29 -3.63
CA GLY A 43 8.11 -5.23 -4.50
C GLY A 43 9.27 -4.57 -5.25
N ASP A 44 9.19 -3.27 -5.52
CA ASP A 44 10.34 -2.46 -5.91
C ASP A 44 11.13 -2.05 -4.64
N PRO A 45 12.41 -2.44 -4.50
CA PRO A 45 13.19 -2.14 -3.30
C PRO A 45 13.47 -0.65 -3.08
N ALA A 46 13.31 0.18 -4.12
CA ALA A 46 13.47 1.61 -4.02
C ALA A 46 12.19 2.33 -3.57
N MET A 47 11.03 1.69 -3.65
CA MET A 47 9.72 2.33 -3.51
C MET A 47 8.88 1.69 -2.41
N ILE A 48 8.24 2.55 -1.61
CA ILE A 48 7.36 2.15 -0.51
C ILE A 48 5.98 2.78 -0.68
N PHE A 49 4.98 2.10 -0.09
CA PHE A 49 3.75 2.75 0.32
C PHE A 49 3.84 3.12 1.79
N ILE A 50 3.24 4.25 2.14
CA ILE A 50 2.96 4.63 3.52
C ILE A 50 1.44 4.81 3.62
N GLY A 51 0.81 4.12 4.55
CA GLY A 51 -0.63 4.04 4.68
C GLY A 51 -1.09 3.99 6.12
N ASP A 52 -2.40 3.88 6.29
CA ASP A 52 -3.05 3.62 7.57
C ASP A 52 -3.12 2.11 7.82
N GLU A 53 -2.37 1.62 8.82
CA GLU A 53 -2.36 0.20 9.23
C GLU A 53 -3.78 -0.30 9.52
N GLU A 54 -4.60 0.56 10.11
CA GLU A 54 -5.91 0.17 10.60
C GLU A 54 -7.01 0.38 9.56
N ALA A 55 -6.68 0.79 8.33
CA ALA A 55 -7.65 1.17 7.31
C ALA A 55 -8.69 0.08 7.04
N ARG A 56 -8.28 -1.19 7.01
CA ARG A 56 -9.17 -2.34 6.78
C ARG A 56 -10.15 -2.60 7.93
N TYR A 57 -9.84 -2.13 9.14
CA TYR A 57 -10.72 -2.28 10.31
C TYR A 57 -11.77 -1.15 10.41
N LYS A 58 -11.70 -0.13 9.54
CA LYS A 58 -12.72 0.93 9.46
C LYS A 58 -13.97 0.40 8.76
N ASN A 59 -15.16 0.72 9.29
CA ASN A 59 -16.44 0.17 8.79
C ASN A 59 -16.68 0.40 7.29
N ASP A 60 -16.27 1.55 6.76
CA ASP A 60 -16.51 1.96 5.38
C ASP A 60 -15.19 2.06 4.60
N PHE A 61 -14.28 1.12 4.84
CA PHE A 61 -13.00 1.12 4.14
C PHE A 61 -13.19 0.99 2.62
N LEU A 62 -12.27 1.59 1.86
CA LEU A 62 -12.24 1.50 0.41
C LEU A 62 -10.94 0.82 -0.03
N ILE A 63 -11.06 -0.18 -0.90
CA ILE A 63 -9.91 -0.71 -1.63
C ILE A 63 -9.43 0.38 -2.59
N ASN A 64 -8.14 0.68 -2.55
CA ASN A 64 -7.50 1.62 -3.44
C ASN A 64 -7.05 0.87 -4.70
N PRO A 65 -7.77 1.01 -5.83
CA PRO A 65 -7.52 0.19 -7.02
C PRO A 65 -6.16 0.48 -7.65
N GLU A 66 -5.70 1.73 -7.60
CA GLU A 66 -4.43 2.14 -8.19
C GLU A 66 -3.24 1.70 -7.35
N ALA A 67 -3.30 1.84 -6.03
CA ALA A 67 -2.27 1.32 -5.14
C ALA A 67 -2.20 -0.22 -5.20
N THR A 68 -3.36 -0.88 -5.27
CA THR A 68 -3.46 -2.34 -5.47
C THR A 68 -2.80 -2.76 -6.77
N ARG A 69 -3.10 -2.07 -7.89
CA ARG A 69 -2.47 -2.33 -9.18
C ARG A 69 -0.95 -2.20 -9.10
N ILE A 70 -0.45 -1.11 -8.52
CA ILE A 70 0.99 -0.85 -8.40
C ILE A 70 1.67 -1.94 -7.57
N LEU A 71 1.11 -2.29 -6.39
CA LEU A 71 1.64 -3.39 -5.56
C LEU A 71 1.75 -4.67 -6.39
N ARG A 72 0.68 -5.03 -7.10
CA ARG A 72 0.61 -6.30 -7.83
C ARG A 72 1.60 -6.33 -8.98
N GLU A 73 1.63 -5.30 -9.81
CA GLU A 73 2.56 -5.22 -10.93
C GLU A 73 4.02 -5.25 -10.46
N SER A 74 4.37 -4.45 -9.45
CA SER A 74 5.75 -4.37 -8.92
C SER A 74 6.19 -5.65 -8.21
N ALA A 75 5.28 -6.38 -7.57
CA ALA A 75 5.56 -7.66 -6.92
C ALA A 75 5.40 -8.89 -7.85
N GLY A 76 5.09 -8.69 -9.14
CA GLY A 76 4.87 -9.78 -10.10
C GLY A 76 3.61 -10.63 -9.81
N ILE A 77 2.63 -10.05 -9.12
CA ILE A 77 1.34 -10.65 -8.82
C ILE A 77 0.38 -10.33 -9.98
N PRO A 78 -0.40 -11.30 -10.49
CA PRO A 78 -1.37 -11.01 -11.53
C PRO A 78 -2.39 -9.95 -11.10
N ASN A 79 -2.66 -8.98 -11.98
CA ASN A 79 -3.57 -7.88 -11.69
C ASN A 79 -5.04 -8.21 -12.00
N THR A 80 -5.46 -9.43 -11.67
CA THR A 80 -6.88 -9.85 -11.69
C THR A 80 -7.19 -10.55 -10.36
N PRO A 81 -8.45 -10.49 -9.88
CA PRO A 81 -8.83 -11.16 -8.63
C PRO A 81 -8.49 -12.66 -8.64
N GLU A 82 -8.78 -13.36 -9.74
CA GLU A 82 -8.52 -14.80 -9.87
C GLU A 82 -7.02 -15.12 -9.87
N GLY A 83 -6.22 -14.30 -10.57
CA GLY A 83 -4.79 -14.50 -10.65
C GLY A 83 -4.07 -14.17 -9.34
N ALA A 84 -4.51 -13.11 -8.63
CA ALA A 84 -4.04 -12.78 -7.30
C ALA A 84 -4.36 -13.91 -6.30
N ARG A 85 -5.58 -14.47 -6.37
CA ARG A 85 -5.98 -15.62 -5.55
C ARG A 85 -5.15 -16.86 -5.86
N GLN A 86 -4.91 -17.16 -7.14
CA GLN A 86 -4.06 -18.29 -7.54
C GLN A 86 -2.66 -18.13 -6.94
N ARG A 87 -2.05 -16.95 -7.11
CA ARG A 87 -0.73 -16.64 -6.56
C ARG A 87 -0.70 -16.81 -5.04
N PHE A 88 -1.70 -16.28 -4.34
CA PHE A 88 -1.83 -16.43 -2.89
C PHE A 88 -1.84 -17.91 -2.48
N ASN A 89 -2.65 -18.73 -3.15
CA ASN A 89 -2.73 -20.16 -2.84
C ASN A 89 -1.40 -20.89 -3.08
N GLU A 90 -0.66 -20.54 -4.14
CA GLU A 90 0.67 -21.09 -4.42
C GLU A 90 1.68 -20.72 -3.32
N VAL A 91 1.67 -19.46 -2.87
CA VAL A 91 2.54 -18.99 -1.79
C VAL A 91 2.17 -19.67 -0.47
N MET A 92 0.88 -19.74 -0.13
CA MET A 92 0.39 -20.44 1.06
C MET A 92 0.72 -21.94 1.05
N ALA A 93 0.72 -22.59 -0.11
CA ALA A 93 1.13 -23.99 -0.21
C ALA A 93 2.63 -24.20 0.10
N GLY A 94 3.48 -23.20 -0.18
CA GLY A 94 4.91 -23.23 0.11
C GLY A 94 5.29 -22.75 1.51
N MET A 95 4.67 -21.66 1.97
CA MET A 95 5.04 -20.95 3.21
C MET A 95 4.08 -21.21 4.38
N GLY A 96 2.86 -21.66 4.09
CA GLY A 96 1.84 -21.95 5.09
C GLY A 96 1.50 -20.72 5.93
N ALA A 97 1.36 -20.93 7.24
CA ALA A 97 1.00 -19.88 8.18
C ALA A 97 2.09 -18.80 8.37
N ASN A 98 3.29 -19.00 7.83
CA ASN A 98 4.38 -18.03 7.93
C ASN A 98 4.30 -16.91 6.89
N GLU A 99 3.36 -17.00 5.95
CA GLU A 99 3.16 -15.94 4.97
C GLU A 99 2.56 -14.69 5.62
N ILE A 100 3.24 -13.56 5.39
CA ILE A 100 2.77 -12.22 5.72
C ILE A 100 2.51 -11.52 4.38
N PHE A 101 1.28 -11.04 4.19
CA PHE A 101 0.87 -10.38 2.96
C PHE A 101 -0.11 -9.24 3.27
N CYS A 102 -0.19 -8.26 2.37
CA CYS A 102 -1.18 -7.19 2.44
C CYS A 102 -2.51 -7.71 1.92
N GLY A 103 -3.54 -7.78 2.75
CA GLY A 103 -4.86 -8.25 2.32
C GLY A 103 -5.64 -8.91 3.43
N ASP A 104 -6.78 -9.48 3.05
CA ASP A 104 -7.49 -10.46 3.86
C ASP A 104 -7.34 -11.83 3.20
N ARG A 105 -7.33 -12.90 4.00
CA ARG A 105 -7.24 -14.27 3.50
C ARG A 105 -8.55 -14.70 2.85
N ASP A 106 -9.66 -14.24 3.42
CA ASP A 106 -11.01 -14.60 3.00
C ASP A 106 -11.50 -13.71 1.85
N ASP A 107 -11.04 -12.45 1.79
CA ASP A 107 -11.30 -11.54 0.66
C ASP A 107 -10.19 -11.59 -0.41
N GLU A 108 -10.31 -10.77 -1.46
CA GLU A 108 -9.31 -10.63 -2.50
C GLU A 108 -7.91 -10.26 -1.92
N PRO A 109 -6.89 -11.14 -2.08
CA PRO A 109 -5.59 -10.94 -1.47
C PRO A 109 -4.78 -9.87 -2.24
N TYR A 110 -3.71 -9.38 -1.63
CA TYR A 110 -2.82 -8.38 -2.23
C TYR A 110 -3.58 -7.10 -2.64
N THR A 111 -4.44 -6.61 -1.74
CA THR A 111 -5.23 -5.39 -1.89
C THR A 111 -4.76 -4.33 -0.91
N ILE A 112 -4.53 -3.12 -1.41
CA ILE A 112 -4.24 -1.94 -0.58
C ILE A 112 -5.56 -1.25 -0.24
N VAL A 113 -5.76 -0.94 1.03
CA VAL A 113 -6.97 -0.28 1.55
C VAL A 113 -6.60 1.12 2.03
N GLY A 114 -7.50 2.07 1.83
CA GLY A 114 -7.29 3.46 2.24
C GLY A 114 -6.37 4.26 1.31
N SER A 115 -6.12 5.51 1.69
CA SER A 115 -5.20 6.37 0.95
C SER A 115 -3.76 5.99 1.29
N VAL A 116 -2.85 6.11 0.32
CA VAL A 116 -1.42 5.83 0.54
C VAL A 116 -0.54 6.87 -0.13
N ILE A 117 0.58 7.19 0.50
CA ILE A 117 1.70 7.90 -0.12
C ILE A 117 2.58 6.85 -0.79
N TYR A 118 2.87 7.03 -2.07
CA TYR A 118 3.86 6.26 -2.82
C TYR A 118 5.09 7.11 -3.05
N CYS A 119 6.24 6.69 -2.54
CA CYS A 119 7.47 7.46 -2.66
C CYS A 119 8.73 6.56 -2.60
N PRO A 120 9.89 7.08 -3.02
CA PRO A 120 11.16 6.46 -2.72
C PRO A 120 11.36 6.26 -1.21
N SER A 121 11.93 5.12 -0.81
CA SER A 121 12.17 4.79 0.60
C SER A 121 13.07 5.79 1.31
N VAL A 122 13.95 6.47 0.58
CA VAL A 122 14.83 7.54 1.08
C VAL A 122 14.09 8.82 1.47
N MET A 123 12.81 8.96 1.11
CA MET A 123 11.97 10.11 1.49
C MET A 123 11.23 9.92 2.81
N LEU A 124 11.49 8.82 3.53
CA LEU A 124 11.02 8.58 4.89
C LEU A 124 12.24 8.60 5.84
N LYS A 125 12.17 9.38 6.92
CA LYS A 125 13.21 9.44 7.96
C LYS A 125 12.72 9.00 9.32
#